data_AF-A0A914LQP0-F1
#
_entry.id   AF-A0A914LQP0-F1
#
_cell.length_a   1.000
_cell.length_b   1.000
_cell.length_c   1.000
_cell.angle_alpha   90.00
_cell.angle_beta   90.00
_cell.angle_gamma   90.00
#
_symmetry.space_group_name_H-M   'P 1'
#
loop_
_entity.id
_entity.type
_entity.pdbx_description
1 polymer ?
#
loop_
_entity_poly.entity_id
_entity_poly.type
_entity_poly.pdbx_seq_one_letter_code
_entity_poly.pdbx_strand_id
1 'polypeptide(L)'
;MVLHSILLVLACQHVRFHCSLNFLEERLAYTFKNRSLLELALIHPSFRANYGTNSDHAKNVLNNCGLRIGLTTITKTTTTSKSPLIPSSPQQQNLNSSSSPLKNVTTENNLELLTKQQLIQKTGRRRGINVLMEIMSMQRLSSSGNNKMKENNGGDDGRIVNRINESIVKHNERLEFLGDAVVEFLTTIHLFFLFTELDEGGLATFRSALVQNRHLATLGDRLGLQHFMVYAHGPDLCHSADLRHAMANTFEALMAAVFLDSGLEQCDKKDTPYGDRHLISSVPCLKLLVEFERCIGITFKHIRLLAKAFTRRNVPYNFLTLGHNQRLEFLGDTILQLLTSEYLYKQFPYHQEGHLSLLRTCLVQATTQAVVCDDLAMVKYLVIPQ
;
A
#
# COMPACT_ATOMS: atom_id res chain seq x y z
N MET A 1 -24.57 20.46 24.50
CA MET A 1 -24.62 21.51 23.45
C MET A 1 -23.26 21.75 22.80
N VAL A 2 -22.25 22.26 23.51
CA VAL A 2 -20.92 22.62 22.93
C VAL A 2 -20.26 21.49 22.12
N LEU A 3 -20.24 20.26 22.65
CA LEU A 3 -19.69 19.10 21.92
C LEU A 3 -20.44 18.82 20.61
N HIS A 4 -21.77 18.92 20.62
CA HIS A 4 -22.61 18.72 19.43
C HIS A 4 -22.38 19.84 18.40
N SER A 5 -22.14 21.08 18.85
CA SER A 5 -21.80 22.20 17.97
C SER A 5 -20.48 21.97 17.23
N ILE A 6 -19.45 21.43 17.90
CA ILE A 6 -18.17 21.10 17.25
C ILE A 6 -18.33 19.92 16.27
N LEU A 7 -19.12 18.91 16.64
CA LEU A 7 -19.44 17.80 15.74
C LEU A 7 -20.19 18.27 14.49
N LEU A 8 -21.06 19.28 14.60
CA LEU A 8 -21.75 19.87 13.45
C LEU A 8 -20.78 20.57 12.48
N VAL A 9 -19.76 21.29 13.00
CA VAL A 9 -18.72 21.91 12.15
C VAL A 9 -17.96 20.83 11.37
N LEU A 10 -17.62 19.72 12.02
CA LEU A 10 -17.00 18.56 11.39
C LEU A 10 -17.88 17.96 10.29
N ALA A 11 -19.16 17.74 10.58
CA ALA A 11 -20.12 17.20 9.62
C ALA A 11 -20.27 18.14 8.40
N CYS A 12 -20.33 19.45 8.63
CA CYS A 12 -20.40 20.44 7.55
C CYS A 12 -19.15 20.42 6.67
N GLN A 13 -17.95 20.37 7.25
CA GLN A 13 -16.71 20.23 6.47
C GLN A 13 -16.73 18.94 5.63
N HIS A 14 -17.11 17.81 6.22
CA HIS A 14 -17.16 16.52 5.54
C HIS A 14 -18.12 16.55 4.34
N VAL A 15 -19.33 17.08 4.51
CA VAL A 15 -20.31 17.22 3.41
C VAL A 15 -19.76 18.13 2.30
N ARG A 16 -19.19 19.28 2.66
CA ARG A 16 -18.61 20.20 1.67
C ARG A 16 -17.45 19.58 0.90
N PHE A 17 -16.61 18.82 1.59
CA PHE A 17 -15.51 18.09 0.98
C PHE A 17 -16.02 17.02 0.00
N HIS A 18 -16.98 16.18 0.39
CA HIS A 18 -17.54 15.20 -0.54
C HIS A 18 -18.28 15.83 -1.74
N CYS A 19 -18.89 17.00 -1.56
CA CYS A 19 -19.43 17.77 -2.70
C CYS A 19 -18.33 18.27 -3.63
N SER A 20 -17.17 18.72 -3.11
CA SER A 20 -16.06 19.13 -3.97
C SER A 20 -15.46 17.95 -4.73
N LEU A 21 -15.43 16.76 -4.13
CA LEU A 21 -14.96 15.54 -4.81
C LEU A 21 -15.74 15.20 -6.08
N ASN A 22 -17.02 15.57 -6.19
CA ASN A 22 -17.80 15.37 -7.42
C ASN A 22 -17.14 16.07 -8.63
N PHE A 23 -16.58 17.27 -8.43
CA PHE A 23 -15.87 18.00 -9.49
C PHE A 23 -14.54 17.34 -9.84
N LEU A 24 -13.88 16.70 -8.85
CA LEU A 24 -12.66 15.95 -9.12
C LEU A 24 -12.96 14.68 -9.94
N GLU A 25 -14.01 13.95 -9.60
CA GLU A 25 -14.48 12.78 -10.38
C GLU A 25 -14.83 13.14 -11.82
N GLU A 26 -15.48 14.29 -12.04
CA GLU A 26 -15.77 14.82 -13.37
C GLU A 26 -14.48 15.12 -14.16
N ARG A 27 -13.48 15.75 -13.52
CA ARG A 27 -12.18 16.02 -14.15
C ARG A 27 -11.36 14.77 -14.45
N LEU A 28 -11.52 13.72 -13.64
CA LEU A 28 -10.89 12.42 -13.86
C LEU A 28 -11.61 11.58 -14.91
N ALA A 29 -12.82 11.97 -15.31
CA ALA A 29 -13.73 11.15 -16.11
C ALA A 29 -13.92 9.74 -15.51
N TYR A 30 -13.90 9.64 -14.18
CA TYR A 30 -14.01 8.38 -13.43
C TYR A 30 -14.82 8.60 -12.15
N THR A 31 -15.83 7.76 -11.94
CA THR A 31 -16.69 7.77 -10.75
C THR A 31 -16.29 6.65 -9.80
N PHE A 32 -15.89 6.98 -8.58
CA PHE A 32 -15.47 5.99 -7.59
C PHE A 32 -16.65 5.25 -6.99
N LYS A 33 -16.55 3.91 -6.92
CA LYS A 33 -17.52 3.09 -6.17
C LYS A 33 -17.31 3.29 -4.67
N ASN A 34 -16.06 3.35 -4.22
CA ASN A 34 -15.70 3.62 -2.83
C ASN A 34 -15.15 5.05 -2.63
N ARG A 35 -15.99 5.97 -2.15
CA ARG A 35 -15.58 7.36 -1.89
C ARG A 35 -14.61 7.53 -0.72
N SER A 36 -14.62 6.63 0.26
CA SER A 36 -13.66 6.69 1.37
C SER A 36 -12.23 6.41 0.90
N LEU A 37 -12.08 5.65 -0.19
CA LEU A 37 -10.77 5.40 -0.82
C LEU A 37 -10.23 6.66 -1.50
N LEU A 38 -11.09 7.40 -2.21
CA LEU A 38 -10.75 8.69 -2.80
C LEU A 38 -10.38 9.73 -1.73
N GLU A 39 -11.16 9.81 -0.66
CA GLU A 39 -10.82 10.67 0.49
C GLU A 39 -9.44 10.29 1.07
N LEU A 40 -9.20 9.01 1.32
CA LEU A 40 -7.93 8.53 1.86
C LEU A 40 -6.74 8.90 0.96
N ALA A 41 -6.89 8.82 -0.37
CA ALA A 41 -5.86 9.20 -1.33
C ALA A 41 -5.48 10.68 -1.25
N LEU A 42 -6.41 11.54 -0.85
CA LEU A 42 -6.24 13.00 -0.77
C LEU A 42 -5.74 13.48 0.59
N ILE A 43 -5.69 12.61 1.62
CA ILE A 43 -5.23 12.97 2.96
C ILE A 43 -3.70 12.86 3.05
N HIS A 44 -3.05 14.02 3.15
CA HIS A 44 -1.61 14.11 3.33
C HIS A 44 -1.16 13.79 4.77
N PRO A 45 0.01 13.18 5.00
CA PRO A 45 0.52 12.82 6.35
C PRO A 45 0.72 14.01 7.30
N SER A 46 0.85 15.22 6.77
CA SER A 46 0.92 16.44 7.59
C SER A 46 -0.38 16.72 8.36
N PHE A 47 -1.51 16.18 7.92
CA PHE A 47 -2.81 16.44 8.51
C PHE A 47 -3.04 15.63 9.80
N ARG A 48 -2.81 16.25 10.96
CA ARG A 48 -2.87 15.56 12.28
C ARG A 48 -4.20 15.65 13.02
N ALA A 49 -5.02 16.66 12.76
CA ALA A 49 -6.22 16.91 13.55
C ALA A 49 -7.38 17.38 12.67
N ASN A 50 -8.41 16.54 12.58
CA ASN A 50 -9.64 16.87 11.89
C ASN A 50 -10.60 17.52 12.89
N TYR A 51 -10.60 18.86 12.95
CA TYR A 51 -11.53 19.64 13.78
C TYR A 51 -12.61 20.37 12.96
N GLY A 52 -12.60 20.29 11.63
CA GLY A 52 -13.55 21.05 10.82
C GLY A 52 -13.15 22.53 10.63
N THR A 53 -12.19 22.99 11.43
CA THR A 53 -11.82 24.40 11.64
C THR A 53 -10.42 24.48 12.25
N ASN A 54 -9.95 25.70 12.54
CA ASN A 54 -8.67 25.93 13.20
C ASN A 54 -8.58 25.11 14.51
N SER A 55 -7.54 24.29 14.61
CA SER A 55 -7.36 23.36 15.72
C SER A 55 -7.27 24.06 17.08
N ASP A 56 -6.76 25.29 17.12
CA ASP A 56 -6.61 26.04 18.36
C ASP A 56 -7.95 26.57 18.85
N HIS A 57 -8.81 27.04 17.95
CA HIS A 57 -10.17 27.42 18.30
C HIS A 57 -10.97 26.23 18.82
N ALA A 58 -10.91 25.09 18.14
CA ALA A 58 -11.61 23.88 18.57
C ALA A 58 -11.13 23.39 19.94
N LYS A 59 -9.80 23.33 20.16
CA LYS A 59 -9.22 22.97 21.47
C LYS A 59 -9.60 23.97 22.57
N ASN A 60 -9.55 25.27 22.29
CA ASN A 60 -9.91 26.29 23.27
C ASN A 60 -11.38 26.20 23.67
N VAL A 61 -12.29 26.00 22.72
CA VAL A 61 -13.73 25.80 23.00
C VAL A 61 -13.96 24.52 23.80
N LEU A 62 -13.29 23.41 23.47
CA LEU A 62 -13.37 22.17 24.24
C LEU A 62 -12.81 22.31 25.67
N ASN A 63 -11.69 23.00 25.84
CA ASN A 63 -11.05 23.17 27.14
C ASN A 63 -11.83 24.10 28.07
N ASN A 64 -12.43 25.16 27.51
CA ASN A 64 -13.17 26.16 28.28
C ASN A 64 -14.64 25.80 28.50
N CYS A 65 -15.27 25.14 27.53
CA CYS A 65 -16.72 24.92 27.52
C CYS A 65 -17.12 23.44 27.33
N GLY A 66 -16.15 22.52 27.23
CA GLY A 66 -16.40 21.09 27.10
C GLY A 66 -16.59 20.38 28.44
N LEU A 67 -17.07 19.13 28.39
CA LEU A 67 -17.19 18.29 29.57
C LEU A 67 -15.81 17.88 30.08
N ARG A 68 -15.46 18.30 31.30
CA ARG A 68 -14.30 17.78 32.03
C ARG A 68 -14.69 16.45 32.69
N ILE A 69 -14.53 15.35 31.95
CA ILE A 69 -14.66 14.02 32.54
C ILE A 69 -13.34 13.71 33.24
N GLY A 70 -13.38 13.54 34.56
CA GLY A 70 -12.22 13.18 35.39
C GLY A 70 -11.77 11.73 35.17
N LEU A 71 -11.32 11.41 33.96
CA LEU A 71 -10.64 10.15 33.67
C LEU A 71 -9.15 10.36 33.93
N THR A 72 -8.66 9.76 35.01
CA THR A 72 -7.23 9.52 35.29
C THR A 72 -6.64 8.70 34.15
N THR A 73 -6.29 9.37 33.06
CA THR A 73 -5.57 8.77 31.94
C THR A 73 -4.10 8.76 32.34
N ILE A 74 -3.58 7.59 32.68
CA ILE A 74 -2.16 7.38 32.94
C ILE A 74 -1.40 7.62 31.62
N THR A 75 -1.02 8.86 31.36
CA THR A 75 -0.01 9.16 30.34
C THR A 75 1.36 9.02 30.99
N LYS A 76 1.95 7.82 30.90
CA LYS A 76 3.39 7.64 31.19
C LYS A 76 4.20 8.31 30.08
N THR A 77 4.49 9.59 30.25
CA THR A 77 5.62 10.25 29.58
C THR A 77 6.78 10.27 30.54
N THR A 78 7.78 9.44 30.29
CA THR A 78 9.12 9.50 30.86
C THR A 78 9.73 10.86 30.56
N THR A 79 9.75 11.74 31.56
CA THR A 79 10.71 12.85 31.63
C THR A 79 11.78 12.50 32.65
N THR A 80 13.00 12.69 32.19
CA THR A 80 14.27 12.54 32.88
C THR A 80 14.30 13.18 34.26
N SER A 81 15.00 12.48 35.15
CA SER A 81 15.29 12.83 36.54
C SER A 81 15.79 14.26 36.74
N LYS A 82 15.08 15.02 37.58
CA LYS A 82 15.71 15.90 38.58
C LYS A 82 15.23 15.45 39.96
N SER A 83 16.20 15.21 40.82
CA SER A 83 16.13 14.71 42.19
C SER A 83 15.18 15.53 43.09
N PRO A 84 14.39 14.88 43.97
CA PRO A 84 13.76 15.56 45.09
C PRO A 84 14.55 15.34 46.39
N LEU A 85 14.71 16.43 47.15
CA LEU A 85 15.10 16.41 48.55
C LEU A 85 13.99 15.76 49.41
N ILE A 86 14.45 14.96 50.37
CA ILE A 86 13.81 14.37 51.56
C ILE A 86 12.97 15.44 52.32
N PRO A 87 11.77 15.12 52.89
CA PRO A 87 11.75 14.55 54.24
C PRO A 87 10.69 13.49 54.61
N SER A 88 11.19 12.53 55.39
CA SER A 88 10.59 11.82 56.55
C SER A 88 9.17 11.24 56.48
N SER A 89 9.16 9.91 56.64
CA SER A 89 8.10 9.01 57.14
C SER A 89 7.68 9.30 58.60
N PRO A 90 6.86 8.46 59.28
CA PRO A 90 5.81 7.52 58.85
C PRO A 90 4.48 7.70 59.64
N GLN A 91 3.39 7.05 59.24
CA GLN A 91 2.57 6.28 60.19
C GLN A 91 1.62 5.28 59.51
N GLN A 92 1.58 4.10 60.12
CA GLN A 92 0.88 2.89 59.74
C GLN A 92 -0.63 3.03 59.95
N GLN A 93 -1.42 2.29 59.17
CA GLN A 93 -2.41 1.36 59.74
C GLN A 93 -2.91 0.36 58.69
N ASN A 94 -2.66 -0.91 59.01
CA ASN A 94 -3.28 -2.11 58.45
C ASN A 94 -4.79 -2.12 58.73
N LEU A 95 -5.57 -2.70 57.81
CA LEU A 95 -6.70 -3.58 58.16
C LEU A 95 -7.07 -4.44 56.94
N ASN A 96 -6.84 -5.74 57.08
CA ASN A 96 -7.31 -6.80 56.20
C ASN A 96 -8.82 -7.00 56.40
N SER A 97 -9.57 -7.22 55.31
CA SER A 97 -10.69 -8.17 55.33
C SER A 97 -11.00 -8.69 53.92
N SER A 98 -11.32 -9.97 53.87
CA SER A 98 -11.54 -10.84 52.72
C SER A 98 -12.99 -10.78 52.21
N SER A 99 -13.19 -10.84 50.89
CA SER A 99 -14.34 -11.52 50.27
C SER A 99 -14.12 -11.73 48.76
N SER A 100 -14.64 -12.86 48.28
CA SER A 100 -14.45 -13.57 47.00
C SER A 100 -15.17 -12.93 45.79
N PRO A 101 -14.96 -13.43 44.55
CA PRO A 101 -15.08 -12.64 43.32
C PRO A 101 -16.47 -12.71 42.68
N LEU A 102 -16.99 -11.57 42.21
CA LEU A 102 -18.02 -11.53 41.17
C LEU A 102 -17.37 -11.33 39.80
N LYS A 103 -17.57 -12.33 38.93
CA LYS A 103 -17.31 -12.28 37.49
C LYS A 103 -18.03 -11.08 36.86
N ASN A 104 -17.29 -10.18 36.23
CA ASN A 104 -17.87 -9.19 35.31
C ASN A 104 -17.26 -9.35 33.91
N VAL A 105 -18.14 -9.78 33.00
CA VAL A 105 -17.95 -10.16 31.58
C VAL A 105 -17.82 -8.92 30.67
N THR A 106 -17.09 -7.88 31.11
CA THR A 106 -17.02 -6.59 30.36
C THR A 106 -15.61 -6.08 30.11
N THR A 107 -14.58 -6.90 30.36
CA THR A 107 -13.18 -6.51 30.23
C THR A 107 -12.55 -6.81 28.87
N GLU A 108 -13.10 -7.71 28.05
CA GLU A 108 -12.47 -8.07 26.77
C GLU A 108 -12.63 -6.97 25.69
N ASN A 109 -13.82 -6.35 25.59
CA ASN A 109 -14.05 -5.29 24.59
C ASN A 109 -13.29 -3.99 24.90
N ASN A 110 -13.03 -3.71 26.18
CA ASN A 110 -12.26 -2.54 26.59
C ASN A 110 -10.76 -2.73 26.41
N LEU A 111 -10.24 -3.95 26.55
CA LEU A 111 -8.83 -4.26 26.35
C LEU A 111 -8.44 -4.13 24.87
N GLU A 112 -9.32 -4.57 23.96
CA GLU A 112 -9.10 -4.45 22.51
C GLU A 112 -9.10 -2.99 22.05
N LEU A 113 -10.00 -2.16 22.59
CA LEU A 113 -10.06 -0.72 22.30
C LEU A 113 -8.86 0.04 22.89
N LEU A 114 -8.38 -0.34 24.07
CA LEU A 114 -7.17 0.22 24.69
C LEU A 114 -5.92 -0.12 23.87
N THR A 115 -5.85 -1.35 23.33
CA THR A 115 -4.75 -1.79 22.45
C THR A 115 -4.77 -1.02 21.12
N LYS A 116 -5.97 -0.76 20.58
CA LYS A 116 -6.18 0.06 19.36
C LYS A 116 -5.80 1.53 19.58
N GLN A 117 -6.11 2.11 20.75
CA GLN A 117 -5.68 3.48 21.11
C GLN A 117 -4.17 3.58 21.37
N GLN A 118 -3.56 2.55 21.96
CA GLN A 118 -2.10 2.45 22.11
C GLN A 118 -1.39 2.34 20.76
N LEU A 119 -2.00 1.67 19.77
CA LEU A 119 -1.48 1.63 18.40
C LEU A 119 -1.47 3.01 17.75
N ILE A 120 -2.53 3.82 17.92
CA ILE A 120 -2.62 5.18 17.36
C ILE A 120 -1.54 6.11 17.95
N GLN A 121 -1.20 5.97 19.23
CA GLN A 121 -0.10 6.72 19.85
C GLN A 121 1.29 6.22 19.43
N LYS A 122 1.44 4.91 19.13
CA LYS A 122 2.71 4.34 18.63
C LYS A 122 2.94 4.64 17.15
N THR A 123 1.90 4.66 16.30
CA THR A 123 2.04 4.91 14.85
C THR A 123 2.33 6.36 14.51
N GLY A 124 1.93 7.32 15.36
CA GLY A 124 2.24 8.74 15.21
C GLY A 124 3.70 9.13 15.51
N ARG A 125 4.53 8.24 16.08
CA ARG A 125 5.95 8.47 16.36
C ARG A 125 6.83 7.54 15.54
N ARG A 126 7.28 8.04 14.39
CA ARG A 126 8.33 7.42 13.57
C ARG A 126 9.63 7.17 14.37
N ARG A 127 10.35 6.12 13.92
CA ARG A 127 11.79 5.80 14.10
C ARG A 127 12.16 4.98 15.35
N GLY A 128 12.10 3.66 15.24
CA GLY A 128 12.83 2.76 16.13
C GLY A 128 12.82 1.31 15.63
N ILE A 129 13.96 0.61 15.76
CA ILE A 129 14.08 -0.82 15.46
C ILE A 129 13.07 -1.65 16.27
N ASN A 130 12.68 -1.17 17.46
CA ASN A 130 11.72 -1.85 18.32
C ASN A 130 10.29 -1.87 17.75
N VAL A 131 9.85 -0.81 17.05
CA VAL A 131 8.52 -0.78 16.40
C VAL A 131 8.51 -1.69 15.17
N LEU A 132 9.62 -1.72 14.44
CA LEU A 132 9.81 -2.64 13.31
C LEU A 132 9.77 -4.10 13.79
N MET A 133 10.53 -4.43 14.84
CA MET A 133 10.54 -5.77 15.44
C MET A 133 9.19 -6.16 16.04
N GLU A 134 8.48 -5.24 16.68
CA GLU A 134 7.14 -5.48 17.25
C GLU A 134 6.13 -5.79 16.13
N ILE A 135 6.09 -5.00 15.05
CA ILE A 135 5.20 -5.21 13.90
C ILE A 135 5.55 -6.49 13.13
N MET A 136 6.84 -6.76 12.89
CA MET A 136 7.29 -8.02 12.29
C MET A 136 6.94 -9.24 13.16
N SER A 137 6.93 -9.07 14.50
CA SER A 137 6.54 -10.14 15.42
C SER A 137 5.02 -10.34 15.57
N MET A 138 4.19 -9.34 15.25
CA MET A 138 2.72 -9.49 15.25
C MET A 138 2.23 -10.55 14.25
N GLN A 139 3.03 -10.85 13.22
CA GLN A 139 2.78 -11.98 12.32
C GLN A 139 2.82 -13.34 13.02
N ARG A 140 3.67 -13.52 14.06
CA ARG A 140 3.72 -14.80 14.81
C ARG A 140 2.43 -15.08 15.58
N LEU A 141 1.71 -14.05 16.00
CA LEU A 141 0.48 -14.21 16.79
C LEU A 141 -0.73 -14.52 15.89
N SER A 142 -0.81 -13.92 14.70
CA SER A 142 -1.88 -14.24 13.74
C SER A 142 -1.76 -15.67 13.19
N SER A 143 -0.54 -16.13 12.92
CA SER A 143 -0.29 -17.50 12.44
C SER A 143 -0.49 -18.59 13.51
N SER A 144 -0.36 -18.25 14.80
CA SER A 144 -0.53 -19.21 15.91
C SER A 144 -1.99 -19.37 16.35
N GLY A 145 -2.88 -18.43 15.99
CA GLY A 145 -4.32 -18.53 16.24
C GLY A 145 -5.08 -19.46 15.27
N ASN A 146 -4.53 -19.73 14.09
CA ASN A 146 -5.22 -20.49 13.02
C ASN A 146 -5.13 -22.02 13.16
N ASN A 147 -4.38 -22.56 14.11
CA ASN A 147 -4.26 -24.01 14.31
C ASN A 147 -5.17 -24.58 15.42
N LYS A 148 -6.12 -23.80 15.95
CA LYS A 148 -7.09 -24.28 16.97
C LYS A 148 -8.58 -24.05 16.65
N MET A 149 -8.91 -23.62 15.43
CA MET A 149 -10.31 -23.55 14.95
C MET A 149 -10.45 -24.22 13.58
N LYS A 150 -10.28 -25.53 13.54
CA LYS A 150 -10.81 -26.38 12.46
C LYS A 150 -11.59 -27.52 13.11
N GLU A 151 -12.77 -27.17 13.64
CA GLU A 151 -13.91 -28.08 13.85
C GLU A 151 -15.04 -27.27 14.48
N ASN A 152 -15.80 -26.55 13.64
CA ASN A 152 -17.26 -26.63 13.60
C ASN A 152 -17.89 -25.47 12.81
N ASN A 153 -18.74 -25.89 11.88
CA ASN A 153 -19.88 -25.20 11.29
C ASN A 153 -19.63 -23.98 10.39
N GLY A 154 -20.12 -24.13 9.15
CA GLY A 154 -20.08 -23.13 8.11
C GLY A 154 -21.09 -22.00 8.35
N GLY A 155 -20.78 -20.86 7.72
CA GLY A 155 -21.66 -19.70 7.69
C GLY A 155 -21.10 -18.44 8.36
N ASP A 156 -19.83 -18.06 8.17
CA ASP A 156 -19.38 -16.69 8.51
C ASP A 156 -18.17 -16.14 7.71
N ASP A 157 -17.76 -16.80 6.61
CA ASP A 157 -16.59 -16.36 5.83
C ASP A 157 -16.76 -14.96 5.20
N GLY A 158 -18.00 -14.46 5.08
CA GLY A 158 -18.29 -13.11 4.57
C GLY A 158 -18.08 -11.97 5.57
N ARG A 159 -18.03 -12.23 6.89
CA ARG A 159 -17.87 -11.17 7.91
C ARG A 159 -16.42 -10.92 8.32
N ILE A 160 -15.55 -11.93 8.24
CA ILE A 160 -14.14 -11.80 8.60
C ILE A 160 -13.38 -10.98 7.55
N VAL A 161 -13.73 -11.13 6.27
CA VAL A 161 -13.13 -10.37 5.16
C VAL A 161 -13.42 -8.86 5.25
N ASN A 162 -14.60 -8.48 5.77
CA ASN A 162 -14.97 -7.07 5.90
C ASN A 162 -14.29 -6.32 7.06
N ARG A 163 -13.67 -7.03 8.02
CA ARG A 163 -12.95 -6.39 9.13
C ARG A 163 -11.51 -5.98 8.78
N ILE A 164 -11.00 -6.43 7.62
CA ILE A 164 -9.63 -6.18 7.14
C ILE A 164 -9.50 -4.83 6.42
N ASN A 165 -10.63 -4.21 6.02
CA ASN A 165 -10.64 -2.98 5.20
C ASN A 165 -10.55 -1.66 5.97
N GLU A 166 -10.54 -1.67 7.30
CA GLU A 166 -10.23 -0.45 8.06
C GLU A 166 -8.71 -0.31 8.19
N SER A 167 -8.09 0.32 7.19
CA SER A 167 -6.71 0.79 7.35
C SER A 167 -6.67 1.79 8.50
N ILE A 168 -6.07 1.39 9.63
CA ILE A 168 -5.85 2.27 10.80
C ILE A 168 -4.99 3.49 10.41
N VAL A 169 -4.19 3.34 9.35
CA VAL A 169 -3.40 4.42 8.74
C VAL A 169 -4.31 5.36 7.97
N LYS A 170 -4.48 6.58 8.48
CA LYS A 170 -5.40 7.60 7.95
C LYS A 170 -4.78 8.52 6.89
N HIS A 171 -3.66 8.13 6.29
CA HIS A 171 -2.91 8.97 5.36
C HIS A 171 -2.55 8.17 4.11
N ASN A 172 -2.32 8.90 3.02
CA ASN A 172 -2.18 8.34 1.68
C ASN A 172 -0.85 7.59 1.41
N GLU A 173 0.12 7.53 2.33
CA GLU A 173 1.44 6.91 2.10
C GLU A 173 1.35 5.45 1.62
N ARG A 174 0.39 4.68 2.13
CA ARG A 174 0.19 3.29 1.67
C ARG A 174 -0.33 3.23 0.24
N LEU A 175 -1.18 4.19 -0.15
CA LEU A 175 -1.67 4.29 -1.52
C LEU A 175 -0.59 4.84 -2.44
N GLU A 176 0.23 5.77 -1.99
CA GLU A 176 1.43 6.26 -2.70
C GLU A 176 2.35 5.08 -3.05
N PHE A 177 2.65 4.20 -2.09
CA PHE A 177 3.44 2.99 -2.32
C PHE A 177 2.91 2.10 -3.46
N LEU A 178 1.60 1.88 -3.50
CA LEU A 178 0.96 1.10 -4.57
C LEU A 178 0.92 1.91 -5.88
N GLY A 179 0.72 3.21 -5.77
CA GLY A 179 0.58 4.16 -6.85
C GLY A 179 1.84 4.33 -7.68
N ASP A 180 2.99 4.38 -7.02
CA ASP A 180 4.32 4.28 -7.61
C ASP A 180 4.38 3.09 -8.58
N ALA A 181 4.06 1.89 -8.10
CA ALA A 181 4.07 0.68 -8.91
C ALA A 181 3.02 0.70 -10.06
N VAL A 182 1.85 1.30 -9.84
CA VAL A 182 0.81 1.44 -10.87
C VAL A 182 1.25 2.40 -11.97
N VAL A 183 1.81 3.55 -11.62
CA VAL A 183 2.28 4.56 -12.58
C VAL A 183 3.47 4.01 -13.38
N GLU A 184 4.41 3.34 -12.72
CA GLU A 184 5.50 2.64 -13.39
C GLU A 184 4.96 1.56 -14.35
N PHE A 185 3.99 0.75 -13.94
CA PHE A 185 3.37 -0.27 -14.79
C PHE A 185 2.68 0.30 -16.02
N LEU A 186 1.84 1.32 -15.86
CA LEU A 186 1.14 1.94 -16.98
C LEU A 186 2.12 2.58 -17.96
N THR A 187 3.12 3.31 -17.47
CA THR A 187 4.14 3.92 -18.32
C THR A 187 4.98 2.86 -19.04
N THR A 188 5.43 1.80 -18.35
CA THR A 188 6.15 0.68 -18.94
C THR A 188 5.35 0.01 -20.06
N ILE A 189 4.07 -0.32 -19.82
CA ILE A 189 3.21 -0.95 -20.83
C ILE A 189 3.08 -0.06 -22.06
N HIS A 190 2.76 1.23 -21.88
CA HIS A 190 2.59 2.14 -22.99
C HIS A 190 3.87 2.30 -23.80
N LEU A 191 5.02 2.47 -23.15
CA LEU A 191 6.31 2.58 -23.81
C LEU A 191 6.69 1.28 -24.54
N PHE A 192 6.42 0.12 -23.94
CA PHE A 192 6.70 -1.19 -24.51
C PHE A 192 5.92 -1.43 -25.81
N PHE A 193 4.64 -1.08 -25.85
CA PHE A 193 3.83 -1.27 -27.06
C PHE A 193 4.00 -0.14 -28.09
N LEU A 194 4.32 1.09 -27.67
CA LEU A 194 4.51 2.21 -28.58
C LEU A 194 5.86 2.15 -29.32
N PHE A 195 6.92 1.71 -28.64
CA PHE A 195 8.29 1.70 -29.19
C PHE A 195 8.82 0.28 -29.34
N THR A 196 8.46 -0.40 -30.45
CA THR A 196 8.84 -1.80 -30.68
C THR A 196 10.33 -2.03 -30.93
N GLU A 197 10.99 -1.02 -31.51
CA GLU A 197 12.41 -1.08 -31.91
C GLU A 197 13.37 -0.61 -30.81
N LEU A 198 12.85 0.01 -29.75
CA LEU A 198 13.70 0.57 -28.69
C LEU A 198 14.11 -0.51 -27.70
N ASP A 199 15.38 -0.48 -27.32
CA ASP A 199 15.95 -1.36 -26.31
C ASP A 199 15.52 -0.94 -24.90
N GLU A 200 15.83 -1.78 -23.92
CA GLU A 200 15.55 -1.51 -22.51
C GLU A 200 16.15 -0.18 -22.04
N GLY A 201 17.38 0.14 -22.44
CA GLY A 201 18.05 1.37 -22.02
C GLY A 201 17.28 2.63 -22.43
N GLY A 202 16.83 2.68 -23.69
CA GLY A 202 15.96 3.75 -24.18
C GLY A 202 14.62 3.78 -23.46
N LEU A 203 13.96 2.63 -23.29
CA LEU A 203 12.66 2.54 -22.61
C LEU A 203 12.74 3.00 -21.15
N ALA A 204 13.77 2.58 -20.43
CA ALA A 204 14.02 2.97 -19.04
C ALA A 204 14.30 4.46 -18.90
N THR A 205 14.98 5.07 -19.88
CA THR A 205 15.21 6.53 -19.92
C THR A 205 13.89 7.29 -20.06
N PHE A 206 13.03 6.88 -21.01
CA PHE A 206 11.72 7.50 -21.17
C PHE A 206 10.83 7.30 -19.94
N ARG A 207 10.80 6.08 -19.38
CA ARG A 207 10.06 5.77 -18.16
C ARG A 207 10.47 6.70 -17.03
N SER A 208 11.78 6.78 -16.75
CA SER A 208 12.32 7.62 -15.67
C SER A 208 11.99 9.10 -15.84
N ALA A 209 11.94 9.60 -17.07
CA ALA A 209 11.55 10.98 -17.35
C ALA A 209 10.05 11.24 -17.10
N LEU A 210 9.19 10.26 -17.39
CA LEU A 210 7.74 10.36 -17.22
C LEU A 210 7.30 10.18 -15.76
N VAL A 211 7.89 9.23 -15.04
CA VAL A 211 7.52 8.94 -13.63
C VAL A 211 8.18 9.89 -12.63
N GLN A 212 8.98 10.85 -13.09
CA GLN A 212 9.68 11.77 -12.20
C GLN A 212 8.70 12.68 -11.44
N ASN A 213 8.90 12.87 -10.13
CA ASN A 213 8.00 13.64 -9.28
C ASN A 213 7.70 15.06 -9.82
N ARG A 214 8.67 15.72 -10.47
CA ARG A 214 8.44 17.04 -11.11
C ARG A 214 7.36 16.98 -12.20
N HIS A 215 7.35 15.90 -12.98
CA HIS A 215 6.38 15.68 -14.04
C HIS A 215 5.02 15.33 -13.43
N LEU A 216 4.98 14.39 -12.49
CA LEU A 216 3.76 14.01 -11.78
C LEU A 216 3.11 15.19 -11.04
N ALA A 217 3.90 16.07 -10.42
CA ALA A 217 3.40 17.30 -9.81
C ALA A 217 2.75 18.22 -10.85
N THR A 218 3.32 18.32 -12.05
CA THR A 218 2.77 19.13 -13.15
C THR A 218 1.45 18.53 -13.66
N LEU A 219 1.34 17.21 -13.72
CA LEU A 219 0.08 16.52 -14.05
C LEU A 219 -0.97 16.74 -12.96
N GLY A 220 -0.57 16.64 -11.69
CA GLY A 220 -1.43 16.95 -10.54
C GLY A 220 -1.95 18.39 -10.55
N ASP A 221 -1.12 19.35 -10.95
CA ASP A 221 -1.52 20.76 -11.12
C ASP A 221 -2.57 20.92 -12.24
N ARG A 222 -2.37 20.22 -13.37
CA ARG A 222 -3.35 20.20 -14.48
C ARG A 222 -4.69 19.56 -14.08
N LEU A 223 -4.68 18.61 -13.16
CA LEU A 223 -5.89 18.05 -12.54
C LEU A 223 -6.45 18.95 -11.42
N GLY A 224 -5.72 19.99 -11.03
CA GLY A 224 -6.09 20.90 -9.95
C GLY A 224 -6.05 20.26 -8.56
N LEU A 225 -5.28 19.18 -8.36
CA LEU A 225 -5.21 18.42 -7.10
C LEU A 225 -4.90 19.28 -5.89
N GLN A 226 -4.13 20.37 -6.07
CA GLN A 226 -3.83 21.34 -5.03
C GLN A 226 -5.07 21.92 -4.31
N HIS A 227 -6.23 21.97 -4.98
CA HIS A 227 -7.48 22.47 -4.40
C HIS A 227 -8.28 21.40 -3.64
N PHE A 228 -7.99 20.11 -3.89
CA PHE A 228 -8.72 18.98 -3.32
C PHE A 228 -7.92 18.24 -2.24
N MET A 229 -6.59 18.42 -2.21
CA MET A 229 -5.72 17.82 -1.22
C MET A 229 -6.01 18.33 0.19
N VAL A 230 -6.12 17.40 1.15
CA VAL A 230 -6.17 17.72 2.58
C VAL A 230 -4.74 17.88 3.08
N TYR A 231 -4.20 19.08 2.88
CA TYR A 231 -2.85 19.45 3.24
C TYR A 231 -2.84 20.45 4.40
N ALA A 232 -2.09 20.13 5.47
CA ALA A 232 -1.90 21.04 6.60
C ALA A 232 -0.61 21.83 6.43
N HIS A 233 -0.70 23.15 6.57
CA HIS A 233 0.43 24.06 6.49
C HIS A 233 1.33 23.91 7.73
N GLY A 234 2.64 23.90 7.52
CA GLY A 234 3.60 24.12 8.60
C GLY A 234 3.52 25.57 9.11
N PRO A 235 4.05 25.85 10.32
CA PRO A 235 4.10 27.20 10.87
C PRO A 235 4.98 28.16 10.05
N ASP A 236 5.95 27.64 9.31
CA ASP A 236 6.77 28.39 8.36
C ASP A 236 6.23 28.22 6.94
N LEU A 237 6.28 29.31 6.16
CA LEU A 237 5.70 29.44 4.82
C LEU A 237 5.90 28.16 3.98
N CYS A 238 4.81 27.66 3.39
CA CYS A 238 4.87 26.54 2.46
C CYS A 238 5.82 26.89 1.31
N HIS A 239 6.96 26.20 1.24
CA HIS A 239 7.81 26.31 0.07
C HIS A 239 7.05 25.67 -1.10
N SER A 240 7.06 26.33 -2.26
CA SER A 240 6.44 25.80 -3.48
C SER A 240 7.00 24.43 -3.90
N ALA A 241 8.18 24.05 -3.39
CA ALA A 241 8.75 22.72 -3.55
C ALA A 241 7.99 21.65 -2.75
N ASP A 242 7.70 21.88 -1.46
CA ASP A 242 7.05 20.90 -0.59
C ASP A 242 5.65 20.55 -1.08
N LEU A 243 4.89 21.57 -1.51
CA LEU A 243 3.57 21.37 -2.10
C LEU A 243 3.64 20.53 -3.38
N ARG A 244 4.62 20.81 -4.26
CA ARG A 244 4.82 20.02 -5.49
C ARG A 244 5.17 18.57 -5.18
N HIS A 245 6.01 18.31 -4.18
CA HIS A 245 6.31 16.96 -3.72
C HIS A 245 5.05 16.26 -3.20
N ALA A 246 4.30 16.91 -2.30
CA ALA A 246 3.04 16.37 -1.78
C ALA A 246 2.00 16.09 -2.89
N MET A 247 1.95 16.95 -3.92
CA MET A 247 1.08 16.76 -5.09
C MET A 247 1.47 15.55 -5.92
N ALA A 248 2.78 15.31 -6.14
CA ALA A 248 3.25 14.14 -6.86
C ALA A 248 2.84 12.85 -6.13
N ASN A 249 3.10 12.78 -4.82
CA ASN A 249 2.73 11.63 -3.99
C ASN A 249 1.20 11.41 -3.96
N THR A 250 0.42 12.49 -3.92
CA THR A 250 -1.05 12.41 -3.98
C THR A 250 -1.51 11.91 -5.34
N PHE A 251 -0.85 12.32 -6.43
CA PHE A 251 -1.16 11.83 -7.77
C PHE A 251 -0.95 10.32 -7.87
N GLU A 252 0.15 9.79 -7.33
CA GLU A 252 0.39 8.34 -7.25
C GLU A 252 -0.68 7.64 -6.41
N ALA A 253 -0.97 8.17 -5.22
CA ALA A 253 -2.01 7.62 -4.35
C ALA A 253 -3.40 7.61 -5.02
N LEU A 254 -3.71 8.63 -5.82
CA LEU A 254 -4.94 8.70 -6.60
C LEU A 254 -4.97 7.62 -7.69
N MET A 255 -3.86 7.42 -8.41
CA MET A 255 -3.75 6.35 -9.41
C MET A 255 -3.92 4.95 -8.78
N ALA A 256 -3.38 4.74 -7.58
CA ALA A 256 -3.62 3.52 -6.81
C ALA A 256 -5.08 3.34 -6.40
N ALA A 257 -5.73 4.42 -5.97
CA ALA A 257 -7.14 4.40 -5.62
C ALA A 257 -8.02 4.03 -6.82
N VAL A 258 -7.74 4.60 -8.00
CA VAL A 258 -8.42 4.22 -9.25
C VAL A 258 -8.17 2.75 -9.54
N PHE A 259 -6.91 2.30 -9.51
CA PHE A 259 -6.52 0.90 -9.77
C PHE A 259 -7.25 -0.11 -8.85
N LEU A 260 -7.37 0.20 -7.56
CA LEU A 260 -8.06 -0.67 -6.59
C LEU A 260 -9.58 -0.68 -6.78
N ASP A 261 -10.17 0.42 -7.26
CA ASP A 261 -11.62 0.57 -7.44
C ASP A 261 -12.11 0.02 -8.79
N SER A 262 -11.30 0.15 -9.85
CA SER A 262 -11.61 -0.34 -11.20
C SER A 262 -11.17 -1.78 -11.43
N GLY A 263 -10.03 -2.19 -10.86
CA GLY A 263 -9.35 -3.45 -11.18
C GLY A 263 -8.62 -3.41 -12.54
N LEU A 264 -7.79 -4.42 -12.79
CA LEU A 264 -7.14 -4.61 -14.09
C LEU A 264 -8.11 -5.34 -15.03
N GLU A 265 -8.88 -4.61 -15.83
CA GLU A 265 -9.54 -5.23 -16.98
C GLU A 265 -8.46 -5.67 -17.99
N GLN A 266 -8.38 -6.97 -18.24
CA GLN A 266 -7.50 -7.50 -19.27
C GLN A 266 -8.01 -7.01 -20.63
N CYS A 267 -7.26 -6.11 -21.25
CA CYS A 267 -7.37 -5.85 -22.68
C CYS A 267 -6.89 -7.10 -23.43
N ASP A 268 -7.74 -8.13 -23.50
CA ASP A 268 -7.58 -9.22 -24.44
C ASP A 268 -7.95 -8.68 -25.83
N LYS A 269 -7.09 -7.78 -26.34
CA LYS A 269 -7.21 -7.29 -27.70
C LYS A 269 -7.08 -8.50 -28.61
N LYS A 270 -8.16 -8.78 -29.32
CA LYS A 270 -8.37 -9.82 -30.34
C LYS A 270 -7.41 -9.71 -31.54
N ASP A 271 -6.16 -9.30 -31.34
CA ASP A 271 -5.26 -8.89 -32.42
C ASP A 271 -4.58 -10.08 -33.12
N THR A 272 -4.78 -11.32 -32.64
CA THR A 272 -4.47 -12.53 -33.41
C THR A 272 -5.43 -13.67 -33.06
N PRO A 273 -6.49 -13.93 -33.84
CA PRO A 273 -7.37 -15.07 -33.59
C PRO A 273 -6.67 -16.43 -33.76
N TYR A 274 -5.56 -16.46 -34.51
CA TYR A 274 -4.77 -17.67 -34.76
C TYR A 274 -3.45 -17.60 -33.99
N GLY A 275 -3.27 -18.49 -33.02
CA GLY A 275 -2.01 -18.66 -32.29
C GLY A 275 -0.93 -19.35 -33.12
N ASP A 276 0.27 -19.47 -32.54
CA ASP A 276 1.47 -19.95 -33.26
C ASP A 276 1.84 -21.41 -32.95
N ARG A 277 0.92 -22.16 -32.32
CA ARG A 277 1.19 -23.52 -31.86
C ARG A 277 1.46 -24.52 -32.99
N HIS A 278 1.02 -24.23 -34.22
CA HIS A 278 1.29 -25.07 -35.39
C HIS A 278 2.79 -25.23 -35.69
N LEU A 279 3.62 -24.25 -35.26
CA LEU A 279 5.09 -24.30 -35.42
C LEU A 279 5.79 -25.34 -34.54
N ILE A 280 5.11 -25.88 -33.52
CA ILE A 280 5.69 -26.88 -32.61
C ILE A 280 6.06 -28.16 -33.36
N SER A 281 5.27 -28.54 -34.38
CA SER A 281 5.53 -29.74 -35.18
C SER A 281 6.78 -29.59 -36.06
N SER A 282 7.06 -28.37 -36.56
CA SER A 282 8.15 -28.10 -37.49
C SER A 282 9.48 -27.77 -36.80
N VAL A 283 9.46 -27.19 -35.59
CA VAL A 283 10.67 -26.71 -34.90
C VAL A 283 10.96 -27.55 -33.63
N PRO A 284 12.05 -28.35 -33.60
CA PRO A 284 12.37 -29.21 -32.45
C PRO A 284 12.57 -28.47 -31.13
N CYS A 285 13.18 -27.26 -31.14
CA CYS A 285 13.41 -26.50 -29.91
C CYS A 285 12.11 -26.04 -29.23
N LEU A 286 11.02 -25.86 -29.99
CA LEU A 286 9.71 -25.51 -29.42
C LEU A 286 9.06 -26.70 -28.67
N LYS A 287 9.41 -27.94 -29.02
CA LYS A 287 8.92 -29.14 -28.29
C LYS A 287 9.43 -29.17 -26.86
N LEU A 288 10.67 -28.72 -26.64
CA LEU A 288 11.26 -28.62 -25.31
C LEU A 288 10.46 -27.64 -24.43
N LEU A 289 9.98 -26.53 -24.99
CA LEU A 289 9.18 -25.54 -24.26
C LEU A 289 7.79 -26.06 -23.87
N VAL A 290 7.25 -27.05 -24.59
CA VAL A 290 5.99 -27.72 -24.20
C VAL A 290 6.18 -28.54 -22.91
N GLU A 291 7.37 -29.10 -22.68
CA GLU A 291 7.69 -29.74 -21.39
C GLU A 291 7.63 -28.71 -20.26
N PHE A 292 8.17 -27.51 -20.48
CA PHE A 292 8.10 -26.41 -19.51
C PHE A 292 6.66 -25.97 -19.24
N GLU A 293 5.82 -25.81 -20.28
CA GLU A 293 4.38 -25.51 -20.13
C GLU A 293 3.68 -26.52 -19.21
N ARG A 294 4.01 -27.81 -19.35
CA ARG A 294 3.45 -28.88 -18.52
C ARG A 294 3.94 -28.79 -17.07
N CYS A 295 5.18 -28.37 -16.83
CA CYS A 295 5.70 -28.18 -15.48
C CYS A 295 5.02 -27.02 -14.74
N ILE A 296 4.76 -25.90 -15.43
CA ILE A 296 4.10 -24.73 -14.83
C ILE A 296 2.56 -24.82 -14.84
N GLY A 297 1.98 -25.74 -15.62
CA GLY A 297 0.53 -25.92 -15.74
C GLY A 297 -0.17 -24.84 -16.58
N ILE A 298 0.56 -24.12 -17.44
CA ILE A 298 0.05 -23.00 -18.23
C ILE A 298 0.33 -23.27 -19.71
N THR A 299 -0.72 -23.22 -20.53
CA THR A 299 -0.64 -23.38 -21.98
C THR A 299 -0.64 -22.02 -22.68
N PHE A 300 0.46 -21.62 -23.32
CA PHE A 300 0.56 -20.36 -24.04
C PHE A 300 -0.14 -20.41 -25.39
N LYS A 301 -0.88 -19.35 -25.73
CA LYS A 301 -1.44 -19.18 -27.08
C LYS A 301 -0.34 -18.99 -28.13
N HIS A 302 0.71 -18.23 -27.78
CA HIS A 302 1.85 -17.93 -28.64
C HIS A 302 3.14 -18.47 -28.04
N ILE A 303 3.53 -19.69 -28.43
CA ILE A 303 4.75 -20.36 -27.93
C ILE A 303 6.03 -19.57 -28.26
N ARG A 304 6.02 -18.74 -29.32
CA ARG A 304 7.15 -17.88 -29.68
C ARG A 304 7.46 -16.81 -28.64
N LEU A 305 6.44 -16.33 -27.89
CA LEU A 305 6.67 -15.38 -26.79
C LEU A 305 7.45 -16.05 -25.66
N LEU A 306 7.10 -17.30 -25.33
CA LEU A 306 7.84 -18.10 -24.36
C LEU A 306 9.27 -18.37 -24.85
N ALA A 307 9.44 -18.73 -26.13
CA ALA A 307 10.76 -18.91 -26.73
C ALA A 307 11.61 -17.63 -26.67
N LYS A 308 10.99 -16.47 -26.94
CA LYS A 308 11.65 -15.17 -26.80
C LYS A 308 12.09 -14.90 -25.37
N ALA A 309 11.27 -15.23 -24.37
CA ALA A 309 11.59 -15.05 -22.96
C ALA A 309 12.83 -15.86 -22.52
N PHE A 310 13.05 -17.03 -23.11
CA PHE A 310 14.24 -17.86 -22.86
C PHE A 310 15.46 -17.53 -23.75
N THR A 311 15.34 -16.53 -24.65
CA THR A 311 16.43 -16.14 -25.55
C THR A 311 17.30 -15.06 -24.92
N ARG A 312 18.54 -15.40 -24.57
CA ARG A 312 19.49 -14.48 -23.94
C ARG A 312 20.06 -13.45 -24.92
N ARG A 313 20.59 -12.34 -24.38
CA ARG A 313 21.22 -11.24 -25.16
C ARG A 313 22.40 -11.68 -26.04
N ASN A 314 23.10 -12.75 -25.65
CA ASN A 314 24.25 -13.26 -26.40
C ASN A 314 23.87 -14.15 -27.60
N VAL A 315 22.59 -14.45 -27.79
CA VAL A 315 22.10 -15.21 -28.95
C VAL A 315 21.95 -14.24 -30.13
N PRO A 316 22.51 -14.56 -31.32
CA PRO A 316 22.35 -13.73 -32.50
C PRO A 316 20.87 -13.67 -32.92
N TYR A 317 20.54 -12.67 -33.73
CA TYR A 317 19.16 -12.45 -34.18
C TYR A 317 18.59 -13.72 -34.84
N ASN A 318 17.44 -14.18 -34.33
CA ASN A 318 16.69 -15.32 -34.85
C ASN A 318 15.31 -14.87 -35.35
N PHE A 319 14.94 -15.29 -36.55
CA PHE A 319 13.62 -15.05 -37.14
C PHE A 319 12.46 -15.64 -36.32
N LEU A 320 12.73 -16.65 -35.49
CA LEU A 320 11.70 -17.26 -34.65
C LEU A 320 11.25 -16.36 -33.49
N THR A 321 12.18 -15.64 -32.84
CA THR A 321 11.91 -14.84 -31.64
C THR A 321 11.98 -13.33 -31.88
N LEU A 322 12.53 -12.92 -33.03
CA LEU A 322 12.74 -11.54 -33.42
C LEU A 322 13.50 -10.78 -32.31
N GLY A 323 14.68 -11.28 -31.97
CA GLY A 323 15.55 -10.75 -30.91
C GLY A 323 15.49 -11.52 -29.58
N HIS A 324 16.00 -10.88 -28.53
CA HIS A 324 16.19 -11.45 -27.18
C HIS A 324 15.16 -10.95 -26.16
N ASN A 325 15.22 -11.50 -24.94
CA ASN A 325 14.28 -11.27 -23.85
C ASN A 325 14.42 -9.92 -23.11
N GLN A 326 15.44 -9.12 -23.36
CA GLN A 326 15.71 -7.88 -22.62
C GLN A 326 14.48 -6.92 -22.48
N ARG A 327 13.67 -6.76 -23.53
CA ARG A 327 12.43 -5.95 -23.43
C ARG A 327 11.36 -6.62 -22.55
N LEU A 328 11.31 -7.95 -22.55
CA LEU A 328 10.41 -8.73 -21.68
C LEU A 328 10.87 -8.72 -20.23
N GLU A 329 12.18 -8.65 -19.96
CA GLU A 329 12.75 -8.42 -18.62
C GLU A 329 12.27 -7.08 -18.06
N PHE A 330 12.44 -5.99 -18.82
CA PHE A 330 11.92 -4.66 -18.48
C PHE A 330 10.42 -4.65 -18.12
N LEU A 331 9.60 -5.33 -18.93
CA LEU A 331 8.17 -5.46 -18.68
C LEU A 331 7.86 -6.35 -17.46
N GLY A 332 8.57 -7.47 -17.35
CA GLY A 332 8.42 -8.46 -16.30
C GLY A 332 8.75 -7.91 -14.91
N ASP A 333 9.80 -7.10 -14.80
CA ASP A 333 10.19 -6.42 -13.55
C ASP A 333 9.06 -5.53 -13.05
N THR A 334 8.45 -4.75 -13.94
CA THR A 334 7.37 -3.84 -13.54
C THR A 334 6.09 -4.60 -13.18
N ILE A 335 5.77 -5.69 -13.89
CA ILE A 335 4.65 -6.59 -13.52
C ILE A 335 4.88 -7.20 -12.14
N LEU A 336 6.07 -7.73 -11.88
CA LEU A 336 6.40 -8.35 -10.60
C LEU A 336 6.35 -7.34 -9.46
N GLN A 337 6.84 -6.12 -9.69
CA GLN A 337 6.76 -5.02 -8.74
C GLN A 337 5.31 -4.65 -8.41
N LEU A 338 4.45 -4.51 -9.42
CA LEU A 338 3.02 -4.20 -9.23
C LEU A 338 2.32 -5.31 -8.42
N LEU A 339 2.44 -6.57 -8.85
CA LEU A 339 1.79 -7.70 -8.19
C LEU A 339 2.27 -7.89 -6.74
N THR A 340 3.56 -7.70 -6.50
CA THR A 340 4.12 -7.77 -5.15
C THR A 340 3.62 -6.61 -4.29
N SER A 341 3.64 -5.38 -4.81
CA SER A 341 3.13 -4.21 -4.09
C SER A 341 1.64 -4.36 -3.76
N GLU A 342 0.84 -4.85 -4.70
CA GLU A 342 -0.59 -5.12 -4.49
C GLU A 342 -0.82 -6.19 -3.42
N TYR A 343 -0.08 -7.30 -3.50
CA TYR A 343 -0.15 -8.38 -2.52
C TYR A 343 0.22 -7.87 -1.12
N LEU A 344 1.34 -7.15 -0.98
CA LEU A 344 1.78 -6.58 0.29
C LEU A 344 0.78 -5.56 0.84
N TYR A 345 0.23 -4.71 -0.02
CA TYR A 345 -0.78 -3.73 0.37
C TYR A 345 -2.03 -4.41 0.95
N LYS A 346 -2.50 -5.48 0.32
CA LYS A 346 -3.70 -6.22 0.74
C LYS A 346 -3.47 -7.08 1.99
N GLN A 347 -2.34 -7.79 2.07
CA GLN A 347 -2.05 -8.71 3.17
C GLN A 347 -1.56 -8.00 4.44
N PHE A 348 -0.99 -6.79 4.31
CA PHE A 348 -0.42 -6.04 5.42
C PHE A 348 -1.10 -4.66 5.61
N PRO A 349 -2.39 -4.62 6.01
CA PRO A 349 -3.17 -3.38 6.17
C PRO A 349 -2.64 -2.45 7.26
N TYR A 350 -1.92 -3.00 8.25
CA TYR A 350 -1.39 -2.25 9.39
C TYR A 350 0.04 -1.73 9.19
N HIS A 351 0.67 -2.06 8.05
CA HIS A 351 2.05 -1.67 7.76
C HIS A 351 2.08 -0.35 6.99
N GLN A 352 3.01 0.54 7.39
CA GLN A 352 3.28 1.81 6.72
C GLN A 352 4.11 1.58 5.46
N GLU A 353 4.15 2.58 4.57
CA GLU A 353 4.93 2.59 3.32
C GLU A 353 6.34 2.03 3.54
N GLY A 354 7.15 2.62 4.44
CA GLY A 354 8.54 2.19 4.60
C GLY A 354 8.73 0.73 5.01
N HIS A 355 7.74 0.12 5.69
CA HIS A 355 7.78 -1.31 6.00
C HIS A 355 7.39 -2.15 4.77
N LEU A 356 6.40 -1.72 4.00
CA LEU A 356 6.00 -2.40 2.75
C LEU A 356 7.13 -2.34 1.72
N SER A 357 7.81 -1.21 1.59
CA SER A 357 8.98 -1.02 0.74
C SER A 357 10.12 -1.96 1.14
N LEU A 358 10.39 -2.11 2.44
CA LEU A 358 11.40 -3.06 2.93
C LEU A 358 11.03 -4.52 2.59
N LEU A 359 9.78 -4.92 2.85
CA LEU A 359 9.29 -6.26 2.52
C LEU A 359 9.38 -6.53 1.01
N ARG A 360 9.01 -5.55 0.18
CA ARG A 360 9.11 -5.63 -1.29
C ARG A 360 10.56 -5.90 -1.72
N THR A 361 11.51 -5.13 -1.21
CA THR A 361 12.94 -5.29 -1.54
C THR A 361 13.50 -6.64 -1.10
N CYS A 362 13.06 -7.19 0.03
CA CYS A 362 13.49 -8.51 0.49
C CYS A 362 12.86 -9.66 -0.33
N LEU A 363 11.61 -9.50 -0.77
CA LEU A 363 10.90 -10.53 -1.54
C LEU A 363 11.38 -10.56 -3.00
N VAL A 364 11.53 -9.38 -3.60
CA VAL A 364 11.89 -9.22 -5.00
C VAL A 364 13.36 -8.78 -5.07
N GLN A 365 14.26 -9.74 -4.92
CA GLN A 365 15.68 -9.57 -5.12
C GLN A 365 16.20 -10.60 -6.13
N ALA A 366 17.23 -10.24 -6.89
CA ALA A 366 17.85 -11.13 -7.88
C ALA A 366 18.22 -12.51 -7.30
N THR A 367 18.66 -12.56 -6.04
CA THR A 367 18.95 -13.82 -5.33
C THR A 367 17.71 -14.69 -5.13
N THR A 368 16.61 -14.11 -4.61
CA THR A 368 15.35 -14.83 -4.42
C THR A 368 14.78 -15.31 -5.75
N GLN A 369 14.82 -14.46 -6.78
CA GLN A 369 14.37 -14.82 -8.13
C GLN A 369 15.21 -15.95 -8.74
N ALA A 370 16.54 -15.92 -8.55
CA ALA A 370 17.41 -16.99 -9.04
C ALA A 370 17.07 -18.35 -8.41
N VAL A 371 16.81 -18.39 -7.10
CA VAL A 371 16.38 -19.62 -6.40
C VAL A 371 15.07 -20.13 -6.98
N VAL A 372 14.08 -19.25 -7.21
CA VAL A 372 12.81 -19.65 -7.83
C VAL A 372 13.01 -20.17 -9.27
N CYS A 373 13.90 -19.57 -10.04
CA CYS A 373 14.26 -20.05 -11.38
C CYS A 373 14.91 -21.44 -11.35
N ASP A 374 15.74 -21.72 -10.34
CA ASP A 374 16.37 -23.02 -10.12
C ASP A 374 15.33 -24.08 -9.69
N ASP A 375 14.42 -23.73 -8.78
CA ASP A 375 13.31 -24.59 -8.35
C ASP A 375 12.37 -24.96 -9.51
N LEU A 376 12.17 -24.03 -10.45
CA LEU A 376 11.40 -24.25 -11.68
C LEU A 376 12.21 -24.92 -12.80
N ALA A 377 13.48 -25.24 -12.54
CA ALA A 377 14.42 -25.83 -13.50
C ALA A 377 14.49 -25.06 -14.83
N MET A 378 14.36 -23.73 -14.79
CA MET A 378 14.33 -22.88 -15.99
C MET A 378 15.63 -22.95 -16.81
N VAL A 379 16.75 -23.25 -16.16
CA VAL A 379 18.08 -23.32 -16.78
C VAL A 379 18.13 -24.33 -17.94
N LYS A 380 17.37 -25.44 -17.85
CA LYS A 380 17.29 -26.47 -18.90
C LYS A 380 16.72 -25.92 -20.22
N TYR A 381 15.89 -24.87 -20.15
CA TYR A 381 15.12 -24.34 -21.27
C TYR A 381 15.73 -23.08 -21.90
N LEU A 382 16.87 -22.60 -21.36
CA LEU A 382 17.55 -21.42 -21.88
C LEU A 382 18.11 -21.67 -23.28
N VAL A 383 17.89 -20.71 -24.18
CA VAL A 383 18.52 -20.69 -25.49
C VAL A 383 19.89 -20.03 -25.36
N ILE A 384 20.94 -20.80 -25.58
CA ILE A 384 22.35 -20.40 -25.47
C ILE A 384 22.96 -20.46 -26.88
N PRO A 385 23.89 -19.54 -27.26
CA PRO A 385 24.61 -19.65 -28.52
C PRO A 385 25.36 -21.01 -28.61
N GLN A 386 25.31 -21.62 -29.80
CA GLN A 386 26.03 -22.87 -30.12
C GLN A 386 27.51 -22.62 -30.33
#